data_AF-A0A955SY50-F1
#
_entry.id   AF-A0A955SY50-F1
#
_cell.length_a   1.000
_cell.length_b   1.000
_cell.length_c   1.000
_cell.angle_alpha   90.00
_cell.angle_beta   90.00
_cell.angle_gamma   90.00
#
_symmetry.space_group_name_H-M   'P 1'
#
loop_
_entity.id
_entity.type
_entity.pdbx_description
1 polymer ?
#
loop_
_entity_poly.entity_id
_entity_poly.type
_entity_poly.pdbx_seq_one_letter_code
_entity_poly.pdbx_strand_id
1 'polypeptide(L)'
;IAPLIPYGIRGAIWYQGESNASRAYQYRTIFPMMIEDWRREWGQGDFPFYFVQLANFREVFEEPRDNDWAELREAQTMTLDLPNTGMAVIIDIGEAGDIHPRNKQDVGKRLALNAFAQIHGKDVTYSGPMFKSMKIEGGKATLSFDHVDGGLMAKSGGELKGFAIAGADKKFVWANAKIEGDKVVVSSDEVKEPVAVRYAWDTNPVANLFNKAGLPASPFRTDDWPGVTDENR
;
A
#
# COMPACT_ATOMS: atom_id res chain seq x y z
N ILE A 1 -18.24 -19.43 -0.20
CA ILE A 1 -18.12 -19.78 -1.65
C ILE A 1 -18.67 -21.18 -1.91
N ALA A 2 -19.74 -21.30 -2.69
CA ALA A 2 -20.24 -22.59 -3.15
C ALA A 2 -19.76 -22.88 -4.59
N PRO A 3 -19.43 -24.13 -4.97
CA PRO A 3 -19.47 -25.36 -4.16
C PRO A 3 -18.12 -25.73 -3.52
N LEU A 4 -17.19 -24.78 -3.36
CA LEU A 4 -15.85 -25.09 -2.83
C LEU A 4 -15.86 -25.50 -1.36
N ILE A 5 -16.84 -25.04 -0.58
CA ILE A 5 -17.10 -25.56 0.77
C ILE A 5 -17.77 -26.94 0.62
N PRO A 6 -17.27 -28.01 1.28
CA PRO A 6 -16.31 -28.03 2.39
C PRO A 6 -14.92 -28.60 2.06
N TYR A 7 -14.38 -28.42 0.85
CA TYR A 7 -13.02 -28.90 0.56
C TYR A 7 -11.98 -28.29 1.53
N GLY A 8 -10.98 -29.10 1.88
CA GLY A 8 -9.87 -28.66 2.73
C GLY A 8 -9.15 -27.46 2.10
N ILE A 9 -8.89 -26.43 2.90
CA ILE A 9 -8.23 -25.21 2.47
C ILE A 9 -7.01 -24.95 3.35
N ARG A 10 -5.89 -24.55 2.73
CA ARG A 10 -4.70 -24.09 3.46
C ARG A 10 -4.62 -22.57 3.57
N GLY A 11 -5.30 -21.87 2.67
CA GLY A 11 -5.38 -20.43 2.61
C GLY A 11 -6.03 -19.97 1.30
N ALA A 12 -6.19 -18.66 1.15
CA ALA A 12 -6.69 -18.03 -0.06
C ALA A 12 -5.68 -17.02 -0.62
N ILE A 13 -5.65 -16.88 -1.94
CA ILE A 13 -5.03 -15.77 -2.64
C ILE A 13 -6.13 -14.97 -3.33
N TRP A 14 -6.13 -13.65 -3.13
CA TRP A 14 -7.15 -12.75 -3.65
C TRP A 14 -6.52 -11.56 -4.38
N TYR A 15 -6.85 -11.40 -5.66
CA TYR A 15 -6.46 -10.22 -6.42
C TYR A 15 -7.71 -9.65 -7.07
N GLN A 16 -8.28 -8.64 -6.41
CA GLN A 16 -9.42 -7.88 -6.87
C GLN A 16 -9.40 -6.50 -6.20
N GLY A 17 -10.05 -5.54 -6.83
CA GLY A 17 -10.42 -4.25 -6.24
C GLY A 17 -10.83 -3.24 -7.29
N GLU A 18 -10.41 -3.45 -8.53
CA GLU A 18 -10.52 -2.53 -9.66
C GLU A 18 -11.94 -1.97 -9.83
N SER A 19 -12.96 -2.84 -9.78
CA SER A 19 -14.37 -2.45 -9.88
C SER A 19 -14.97 -1.82 -8.61
N ASN A 20 -14.20 -1.77 -7.53
CA ASN A 20 -14.54 -1.14 -6.25
C ASN A 20 -13.81 0.20 -6.04
N ALA A 21 -12.96 0.64 -6.97
CA ALA A 21 -12.17 1.88 -6.79
C ALA A 21 -13.07 3.06 -6.42
N SER A 22 -14.16 3.29 -7.16
CA SER A 22 -15.12 4.38 -6.87
C SER A 22 -15.84 4.25 -5.52
N ARG A 23 -15.71 3.13 -4.82
CA ARG A 23 -16.29 2.85 -3.50
C ARG A 23 -15.22 2.34 -2.52
N ALA A 24 -14.01 2.89 -2.62
CA ALA A 24 -12.87 2.48 -1.79
C ALA A 24 -13.14 2.59 -0.29
N TYR A 25 -13.83 3.65 0.16
CA TYR A 25 -14.24 3.80 1.57
C TYR A 25 -15.11 2.62 2.04
N GLN A 26 -16.10 2.22 1.24
CA GLN A 26 -16.91 1.02 1.51
C GLN A 26 -16.06 -0.26 1.50
N TYR A 27 -15.04 -0.34 0.64
CA TYR A 27 -14.12 -1.48 0.55
C TYR A 27 -13.40 -1.78 1.88
N ARG A 28 -13.11 -0.75 2.68
CA ARG A 28 -12.57 -0.89 4.05
C ARG A 28 -13.44 -1.76 4.96
N THR A 29 -14.73 -1.87 4.67
CA THR A 29 -15.68 -2.69 5.42
C THR A 29 -15.93 -4.04 4.74
N ILE A 30 -16.25 -4.03 3.44
CA ILE A 30 -16.72 -5.24 2.76
C ILE A 30 -15.60 -6.25 2.50
N PHE A 31 -14.35 -5.81 2.35
CA PHE A 31 -13.25 -6.73 2.09
C PHE A 31 -12.85 -7.54 3.34
N PRO A 32 -12.61 -6.92 4.51
CA PRO A 32 -12.47 -7.67 5.76
C PRO A 32 -13.66 -8.58 6.06
N MET A 33 -14.89 -8.08 5.86
CA MET A 33 -16.11 -8.87 6.07
C MET A 33 -16.15 -10.12 5.19
N MET A 34 -15.71 -10.04 3.93
CA MET A 34 -15.63 -11.22 3.06
C MET A 34 -14.64 -12.26 3.60
N ILE A 35 -13.49 -11.83 4.12
CA ILE A 35 -12.47 -12.72 4.69
C ILE A 35 -13.03 -13.44 5.92
N GLU A 36 -13.64 -12.69 6.84
CA GLU A 36 -14.26 -13.23 8.05
C GLU A 36 -15.43 -14.17 7.74
N ASP A 37 -16.25 -13.83 6.74
CA ASP A 37 -17.32 -14.67 6.23
C ASP A 37 -16.78 -16.01 5.76
N TRP A 38 -15.75 -16.04 4.91
CA TRP A 38 -15.16 -17.30 4.46
C TRP A 38 -14.57 -18.09 5.63
N ARG A 39 -13.86 -17.45 6.55
CA ARG A 39 -13.31 -18.13 7.74
C ARG A 39 -14.40 -18.77 8.59
N ARG A 40 -15.53 -18.09 8.77
CA ARG A 40 -16.70 -18.61 9.49
C ARG A 40 -17.33 -19.80 8.76
N GLU A 41 -17.58 -19.67 7.46
CA GLU A 41 -18.23 -20.72 6.67
C GLU A 41 -17.36 -21.99 6.52
N TRP A 42 -16.02 -21.84 6.48
CA TRP A 42 -15.12 -23.01 6.49
C TRP A 42 -14.94 -23.63 7.87
N GLY A 43 -15.14 -22.88 8.95
CA GLY A 43 -15.03 -23.37 10.34
C GLY A 43 -13.62 -23.84 10.73
N GLN A 44 -12.56 -23.32 10.09
CA GLN A 44 -11.17 -23.75 10.27
C GLN A 44 -10.27 -22.66 10.87
N GLY A 45 -10.85 -21.74 11.64
CA GLY A 45 -10.15 -20.61 12.24
C GLY A 45 -9.69 -19.58 11.22
N ASP A 46 -8.72 -18.76 11.61
CA ASP A 46 -8.16 -17.70 10.77
C ASP A 46 -7.15 -18.24 9.76
N PHE A 47 -7.61 -19.02 8.78
CA PHE A 47 -6.70 -19.51 7.74
C PHE A 47 -6.01 -18.34 7.01
N PRO A 48 -4.78 -18.55 6.51
CA PRO A 48 -4.02 -17.54 5.77
C PRO A 48 -4.79 -16.93 4.60
N PHE A 49 -4.85 -15.60 4.54
CA PHE A 49 -5.52 -14.88 3.46
C PHE A 49 -4.58 -13.82 2.87
N TYR A 50 -4.04 -14.09 1.68
CA TYR A 50 -3.08 -13.21 1.03
C TYR A 50 -3.70 -12.50 -0.15
N PHE A 51 -3.44 -11.20 -0.27
CA PHE A 51 -4.04 -10.39 -1.31
C PHE A 51 -3.06 -9.45 -1.98
N VAL A 52 -3.47 -8.91 -3.12
CA VAL A 52 -2.65 -8.05 -3.96
C VAL A 52 -3.16 -6.62 -3.86
N GLN A 53 -2.30 -5.69 -3.46
CA GLN A 53 -2.62 -4.27 -3.54
C GLN A 53 -2.58 -3.83 -5.01
N LEU A 54 -3.54 -3.03 -5.48
CA LEU A 54 -3.61 -2.71 -6.91
C LEU A 54 -2.33 -2.06 -7.45
N ALA A 55 -1.97 -2.42 -8.69
CA ALA A 55 -0.85 -1.84 -9.41
C ALA A 55 -1.10 -0.38 -9.80
N ASN A 56 -0.07 0.31 -10.31
CA ASN A 56 -0.22 1.58 -11.00
C ASN A 56 -1.06 1.43 -12.28
N PHE A 57 -1.95 2.39 -12.53
CA PHE A 57 -2.89 2.37 -13.66
C PHE A 57 -3.31 3.81 -14.03
N ARG A 58 -3.69 4.06 -15.29
CA ARG A 58 -4.07 5.37 -15.87
C ARG A 58 -2.89 6.34 -16.03
N GLU A 59 -3.19 7.57 -16.43
CA GLU A 59 -2.24 8.66 -16.57
C GLU A 59 -1.57 9.03 -15.24
N VAL A 60 -0.37 9.61 -15.36
CA VAL A 60 0.32 10.27 -14.24
C VAL A 60 -0.23 11.70 -14.15
N PHE A 61 -0.54 12.18 -12.94
CA PHE A 61 -0.91 13.59 -12.78
C PHE A 61 0.30 14.46 -12.45
N GLU A 62 0.28 15.69 -12.97
CA GLU A 62 1.34 16.68 -12.74
C GLU A 62 1.37 17.20 -11.30
N GLU A 63 0.20 17.28 -10.65
CA GLU A 63 0.04 17.80 -9.29
C GLU A 63 -0.56 16.75 -8.35
N PRO A 64 -0.20 16.76 -7.05
CA PRO A 64 -0.81 15.87 -6.07
C PRO A 64 -2.32 16.09 -5.98
N ARG A 65 -3.08 14.99 -5.97
CA ARG A 65 -4.54 15.06 -5.92
C ARG A 65 -5.15 13.82 -5.30
N ASP A 66 -6.36 13.98 -4.78
CA ASP A 66 -7.18 12.85 -4.39
C ASP A 66 -7.67 12.06 -5.60
N ASN A 67 -7.74 10.74 -5.43
CA ASN A 67 -8.27 9.81 -6.42
C ASN A 67 -8.70 8.51 -5.74
N ASP A 68 -9.67 7.87 -6.39
CA ASP A 68 -10.34 6.65 -5.94
C ASP A 68 -9.40 5.43 -5.86
N TRP A 69 -8.40 5.39 -6.74
CA TRP A 69 -7.46 4.28 -6.84
C TRP A 69 -6.47 4.23 -5.66
N ALA A 70 -5.97 5.39 -5.23
CA ALA A 70 -5.12 5.48 -4.04
C ALA A 70 -5.89 5.12 -2.76
N GLU A 71 -7.14 5.57 -2.64
CA GLU A 71 -8.02 5.21 -1.52
C GLU A 71 -8.29 3.70 -1.48
N LEU A 72 -8.44 3.05 -2.65
CA LEU A 72 -8.64 1.61 -2.70
C LEU A 72 -7.37 0.85 -2.25
N ARG A 73 -6.18 1.32 -2.67
CA ARG A 73 -4.92 0.74 -2.18
C ARG A 73 -4.78 0.88 -0.67
N GLU A 74 -5.20 2.00 -0.11
CA GLU A 74 -5.26 2.20 1.34
C GLU A 74 -6.24 1.23 2.00
N ALA A 75 -7.44 1.04 1.44
CA ALA A 75 -8.40 0.07 1.96
C ALA A 75 -7.86 -1.38 1.95
N GLN A 76 -7.10 -1.74 0.91
CA GLN A 76 -6.37 -3.02 0.86
C GLN A 76 -5.30 -3.08 1.97
N THR A 77 -4.50 -2.03 2.16
CA THR A 77 -3.53 -1.96 3.26
C THR A 77 -4.19 -2.12 4.63
N MET A 78 -5.29 -1.42 4.90
CA MET A 78 -6.03 -1.51 6.17
C MET A 78 -6.57 -2.92 6.46
N THR A 79 -6.79 -3.74 5.43
CA THR A 79 -7.22 -5.13 5.62
C THR A 79 -6.15 -5.99 6.30
N LEU A 80 -4.90 -5.53 6.36
CA LEU A 80 -3.83 -6.19 7.13
C LEU A 80 -4.09 -6.21 8.65
N ASP A 81 -5.04 -5.42 9.16
CA ASP A 81 -5.44 -5.45 10.57
C ASP A 81 -6.09 -6.79 10.97
N LEU A 82 -6.60 -7.56 10.00
CA LEU A 82 -7.07 -8.92 10.25
C LEU A 82 -5.90 -9.89 10.49
N PRO A 83 -6.03 -10.85 11.42
CA PRO A 83 -4.99 -11.83 11.69
C PRO A 83 -4.74 -12.73 10.49
N ASN A 84 -3.52 -13.27 10.38
CA ASN A 84 -3.10 -14.21 9.32
C ASN A 84 -3.38 -13.67 7.90
N THR A 85 -3.19 -12.37 7.70
CA THR A 85 -3.24 -11.73 6.40
C THR A 85 -1.85 -11.29 5.93
N GLY A 86 -1.74 -11.05 4.63
CA GLY A 86 -0.51 -10.63 3.98
C GLY A 86 -0.82 -9.98 2.64
N MET A 87 0.01 -9.02 2.25
CA MET A 87 -0.24 -8.18 1.09
C MET A 87 0.97 -8.17 0.17
N ALA A 88 0.76 -8.43 -1.11
CA ALA A 88 1.73 -8.16 -2.16
C ALA A 88 1.49 -6.75 -2.70
N VAL A 89 2.39 -5.82 -2.40
CA VAL A 89 2.45 -4.50 -3.05
C VAL A 89 2.96 -4.69 -4.46
N ILE A 90 2.26 -4.18 -5.48
CA ILE A 90 2.64 -4.33 -6.90
C ILE A 90 2.59 -3.01 -7.69
N ILE A 91 2.70 -1.89 -6.99
CA ILE A 91 2.63 -0.54 -7.55
C ILE A 91 3.71 -0.24 -8.61
N ASP A 92 4.78 -1.02 -8.67
CA ASP A 92 5.92 -0.83 -9.57
C ASP A 92 5.89 -1.73 -10.82
N ILE A 93 4.88 -2.58 -10.95
CA ILE A 93 4.77 -3.58 -12.03
C ILE A 93 3.41 -3.54 -12.75
N GLY A 94 2.71 -2.41 -12.69
CA GLY A 94 1.51 -2.08 -13.47
C GLY A 94 1.81 -1.44 -14.82
N GLU A 95 0.75 -1.16 -15.57
CA GLU A 95 0.80 -0.58 -16.91
C GLU A 95 -0.22 0.58 -16.99
N ALA A 96 0.21 1.76 -17.42
CA ALA A 96 -0.65 2.95 -17.46
C ALA A 96 -1.92 2.73 -18.32
N GLY A 97 -1.76 2.07 -19.48
CA GLY A 97 -2.83 1.84 -20.44
C GLY A 97 -3.53 0.48 -20.33
N ASP A 98 -3.13 -0.38 -19.39
CA ASP A 98 -3.71 -1.71 -19.22
C ASP A 98 -3.88 -2.03 -17.74
N ILE A 99 -5.13 -2.22 -17.33
CA ILE A 99 -5.50 -2.58 -15.97
C ILE A 99 -5.02 -3.99 -15.59
N HIS A 100 -4.60 -4.80 -16.57
CA HIS A 100 -4.13 -6.18 -16.38
C HIS A 100 -2.60 -6.27 -16.48
N PRO A 101 -1.84 -6.08 -15.39
CA PRO A 101 -0.37 -6.11 -15.46
C PRO A 101 0.14 -7.45 -15.98
N ARG A 102 1.04 -7.42 -16.97
CA ARG A 102 1.61 -8.63 -17.59
C ARG A 102 2.56 -9.39 -16.68
N ASN A 103 3.26 -8.72 -15.78
CA ASN A 103 4.21 -9.35 -14.85
C ASN A 103 3.49 -10.05 -13.69
N LYS A 104 2.73 -11.11 -13.99
CA LYS A 104 2.07 -11.94 -12.97
C LYS A 104 3.05 -12.82 -12.18
N GLN A 105 4.25 -13.05 -12.71
CA GLN A 105 5.27 -13.83 -12.01
C GLN A 105 5.71 -13.13 -10.73
N ASP A 106 6.00 -11.83 -10.78
CA ASP A 106 6.44 -11.12 -9.57
C ASP A 106 5.29 -10.90 -8.58
N VAL A 107 4.03 -10.79 -9.05
CA VAL A 107 2.84 -10.85 -8.17
C VAL A 107 2.84 -12.16 -7.38
N GLY A 108 2.98 -13.30 -8.07
CA GLY A 108 3.00 -14.62 -7.44
C GLY A 108 4.20 -14.80 -6.48
N LYS A 109 5.39 -14.32 -6.85
CA LYS A 109 6.58 -14.37 -5.98
C LYS A 109 6.35 -13.57 -4.68
N ARG A 110 5.78 -12.37 -4.76
CA ARG A 110 5.53 -11.52 -3.58
C ARG A 110 4.48 -12.13 -2.64
N LEU A 111 3.45 -12.78 -3.19
CA LEU A 111 2.50 -13.58 -2.40
C LEU A 111 3.16 -14.81 -1.77
N ALA A 112 4.05 -15.50 -2.50
CA ALA A 112 4.78 -16.65 -1.98
C ALA A 112 5.72 -16.27 -0.82
N LEU A 113 6.33 -15.09 -0.84
CA LEU A 113 7.15 -14.60 0.28
C LEU A 113 6.34 -14.48 1.57
N ASN A 114 5.10 -13.98 1.50
CA ASN A 114 4.19 -13.93 2.66
C ASN A 114 3.95 -15.35 3.22
N ALA A 115 3.67 -16.33 2.34
CA ALA A 115 3.49 -17.72 2.76
C ALA A 115 4.76 -18.31 3.39
N PHE A 116 5.93 -18.07 2.80
CA PHE A 116 7.19 -18.56 3.34
C PHE A 116 7.47 -18.01 4.73
N ALA A 117 7.28 -16.70 4.94
CA ALA A 117 7.52 -16.07 6.23
C ALA A 117 6.48 -16.51 7.28
N GLN A 118 5.20 -16.38 6.98
CA GLN A 118 4.14 -16.51 7.99
C GLN A 118 3.63 -17.95 8.20
N ILE A 119 3.62 -18.79 7.16
CA ILE A 119 3.12 -20.18 7.25
C ILE A 119 4.26 -21.17 7.47
N HIS A 120 5.39 -20.95 6.80
CA HIS A 120 6.52 -21.88 6.80
C HIS A 120 7.66 -21.47 7.74
N GLY A 121 7.55 -20.34 8.44
CA GLY A 121 8.53 -19.86 9.41
C GLY A 121 9.92 -19.63 8.80
N LYS A 122 9.99 -19.30 7.51
CA LYS A 122 11.25 -19.01 6.83
C LYS A 122 11.68 -17.58 7.14
N ASP A 123 12.96 -17.41 7.42
CA ASP A 123 13.59 -16.09 7.54
C ASP A 123 13.79 -15.50 6.14
N VAL A 124 12.75 -14.84 5.63
CA VAL A 124 12.72 -14.17 4.33
C VAL A 124 12.00 -12.83 4.44
N THR A 125 12.54 -11.80 3.79
CA THR A 125 11.85 -10.52 3.66
C THR A 125 10.63 -10.68 2.77
N TYR A 126 9.43 -10.41 3.31
CA TYR A 126 8.16 -10.66 2.63
C TYR A 126 7.34 -9.41 2.32
N SER A 127 7.74 -8.26 2.86
CA SER A 127 7.08 -6.98 2.60
C SER A 127 8.12 -5.90 2.32
N GLY A 128 7.72 -4.88 1.57
CA GLY A 128 8.46 -3.64 1.46
C GLY A 128 8.12 -2.69 2.62
N PRO A 129 8.73 -1.49 2.67
CA PRO A 129 8.50 -0.54 3.74
C PRO A 129 7.01 -0.22 3.94
N MET A 130 6.53 -0.38 5.16
CA MET A 130 5.16 -0.04 5.57
C MET A 130 5.23 1.18 6.48
N PHE A 131 4.44 2.22 6.19
CA PHE A 131 4.43 3.43 7.03
C PHE A 131 4.04 3.08 8.47
N LYS A 132 4.79 3.62 9.43
CA LYS A 132 4.60 3.37 10.86
C LYS A 132 4.25 4.63 11.64
N SER A 133 5.02 5.70 11.44
CA SER A 133 4.82 6.95 12.18
C SER A 133 5.45 8.14 11.47
N MET A 134 4.95 9.33 11.82
CA MET A 134 5.49 10.61 11.38
C MET A 134 5.79 11.47 12.60
N LYS A 135 6.95 12.13 12.60
CA LYS A 135 7.31 13.20 13.54
C LYS A 135 7.59 14.47 12.77
N ILE A 136 6.99 15.58 13.18
CA ILE A 136 7.25 16.90 12.62
C ILE A 136 8.22 17.66 13.52
N GLU A 137 9.29 18.19 12.95
CA GLU A 137 10.28 18.99 13.66
C GLU A 137 10.99 19.96 12.69
N GLY A 138 11.05 21.24 13.03
CA GLY A 138 11.78 22.25 12.25
C GLY A 138 11.31 22.37 10.79
N GLY A 139 10.01 22.30 10.53
CA GLY A 139 9.42 22.37 9.18
C GLY A 139 9.64 21.13 8.32
N LYS A 140 10.05 20.01 8.91
CA LYS A 140 10.26 18.73 8.20
C LYS A 140 9.43 17.62 8.83
N ALA A 141 8.95 16.71 7.99
CA ALA A 141 8.30 15.47 8.42
C ALA A 141 9.29 14.31 8.32
N THR A 142 9.58 13.66 9.45
CA THR A 142 10.40 12.46 9.51
C THR A 142 9.50 11.24 9.62
N LEU A 143 9.61 10.33 8.66
CA LEU A 143 8.80 9.13 8.52
C LEU A 143 9.60 7.90 8.93
N SER A 144 8.99 7.03 9.73
CA SER A 144 9.52 5.71 10.07
C SER A 144 8.70 4.61 9.40
N PHE A 145 9.34 3.47 9.13
CA PHE A 145 8.71 2.35 8.46
C PHE A 145 8.99 1.04 9.21
N ASP A 146 8.03 0.12 9.16
CA ASP A 146 8.30 -1.30 9.36
C ASP A 146 8.81 -1.90 8.04
N HIS A 147 9.35 -3.13 8.07
CA HIS A 147 9.85 -3.84 6.87
C HIS A 147 10.94 -3.12 6.06
N VAL A 148 11.83 -2.42 6.77
CA VAL A 148 13.00 -1.73 6.18
C VAL A 148 14.10 -2.68 5.73
N ASP A 149 14.07 -3.95 6.13
CA ASP A 149 14.98 -5.06 5.81
C ASP A 149 16.22 -4.71 4.95
N GLY A 150 17.37 -4.56 5.61
CA GLY A 150 18.65 -4.17 4.99
C GLY A 150 18.81 -2.66 4.75
N GLY A 151 17.74 -1.89 4.93
CA GLY A 151 17.68 -0.43 4.83
C GLY A 151 16.79 0.04 3.67
N LEU A 152 16.53 1.34 3.65
CA LEU A 152 15.77 1.98 2.57
C LEU A 152 16.66 2.28 1.37
N MET A 153 16.06 2.30 0.18
CA MET A 153 16.72 2.72 -1.06
C MET A 153 15.75 3.38 -2.04
N ALA A 154 16.29 4.22 -2.92
CA ALA A 154 15.62 4.66 -4.13
C ALA A 154 15.86 3.63 -5.25
N LYS A 155 14.81 3.00 -5.77
CA LYS A 155 14.92 2.08 -6.92
C LYS A 155 15.45 2.85 -8.12
N SER A 156 16.45 2.27 -8.79
CA SER A 156 17.26 2.89 -9.86
C SER A 156 18.17 4.05 -9.40
N GLY A 157 18.29 4.30 -8.09
CA GLY A 157 19.09 5.38 -7.52
C GLY A 157 18.45 6.76 -7.66
N GLY A 158 19.21 7.80 -7.31
CA GLY A 158 18.78 9.20 -7.40
C GLY A 158 17.87 9.65 -6.25
N GLU A 159 17.12 10.72 -6.49
CA GLU A 159 16.21 11.32 -5.52
C GLU A 159 14.96 10.46 -5.31
N LEU A 160 14.43 10.49 -4.08
CA LEU A 160 13.14 9.88 -3.79
C LEU A 160 12.01 10.67 -4.47
N LYS A 161 11.04 9.94 -5.01
CA LYS A 161 9.89 10.48 -5.73
C LYS A 161 8.58 9.98 -5.11
N GLY A 162 7.49 10.68 -5.42
CA GLY A 162 6.14 10.28 -5.04
C GLY A 162 5.72 10.74 -3.64
N PHE A 163 6.47 11.65 -3.01
CA PHE A 163 6.08 12.25 -1.73
C PHE A 163 5.40 13.60 -1.96
N ALA A 164 4.22 13.77 -1.38
CA ALA A 164 3.52 15.05 -1.29
C ALA A 164 3.39 15.47 0.17
N ILE A 165 3.44 16.77 0.44
CA ILE A 165 3.37 17.34 1.79
C ILE A 165 2.34 18.48 1.82
N ALA A 166 1.60 18.62 2.92
CA ALA A 166 0.61 19.67 3.11
C ALA A 166 0.72 20.31 4.49
N GLY A 167 0.36 21.59 4.56
CA GLY A 167 0.12 22.31 5.81
C GLY A 167 -1.35 22.20 6.25
N ALA A 168 -1.72 23.01 7.25
CA ALA A 168 -3.09 23.03 7.80
C ALA A 168 -4.18 23.44 6.79
N ASP A 169 -3.79 24.03 5.65
CA ASP A 169 -4.68 24.40 4.55
C ASP A 169 -5.08 23.22 3.66
N LYS A 170 -4.52 22.03 3.92
CA LYS A 170 -4.79 20.76 3.23
C LYS A 170 -4.38 20.75 1.75
N LYS A 171 -3.56 21.69 1.32
CA LYS A 171 -3.06 21.75 -0.05
C LYS A 171 -1.76 20.96 -0.16
N PHE A 172 -1.83 19.82 -0.83
CA PHE A 172 -0.65 19.02 -1.11
C PHE A 172 0.17 19.63 -2.25
N VAL A 173 1.48 19.71 -2.03
CA VAL A 173 2.48 20.00 -3.06
C VAL A 173 3.50 18.86 -3.10
N TRP A 174 4.17 18.67 -4.23
CA TRP A 174 5.30 17.73 -4.29
C TRP A 174 6.41 18.15 -3.32
N ALA A 175 7.04 17.16 -2.69
CA ALA A 175 8.00 17.38 -1.63
C ALA A 175 9.37 16.79 -1.99
N ASN A 176 10.42 17.43 -1.48
CA ASN A 176 11.75 16.84 -1.45
C ASN A 176 11.81 15.77 -0.36
N ALA A 177 12.29 14.57 -0.71
CA ALA A 177 12.43 13.47 0.22
C ALA A 177 13.86 12.89 0.19
N LYS A 178 14.41 12.58 1.36
CA LYS A 178 15.75 11.99 1.52
C LYS A 178 15.73 10.84 2.51
N ILE A 179 16.54 9.82 2.23
CA ILE A 179 16.76 8.71 3.16
C ILE A 179 17.84 9.14 4.15
N GLU A 180 17.52 9.07 5.44
CA GLU A 180 18.44 9.31 6.55
C GLU A 180 18.42 8.07 7.47
N GLY A 181 19.37 7.16 7.27
CA GLY A 181 19.39 5.87 7.95
C GLY A 181 18.22 4.99 7.51
N ASP A 182 17.33 4.65 8.45
CA ASP A 182 16.11 3.85 8.26
C ASP A 182 14.83 4.72 8.14
N LYS A 183 15.00 6.04 8.01
CA LYS A 183 13.90 7.02 7.93
C LYS A 183 13.90 7.74 6.60
N VAL A 184 12.75 8.33 6.28
CA VAL A 184 12.62 9.31 5.19
C VAL A 184 12.28 10.67 5.78
N VAL A 185 13.07 11.68 5.44
CA VAL A 185 12.82 13.08 5.80
C VAL A 185 12.22 13.78 4.59
N VAL A 186 11.04 14.37 4.78
CA VAL A 186 10.23 15.03 3.76
C VAL A 186 10.06 16.50 4.09
N SER A 187 10.23 17.37 3.10
CA SER A 187 10.11 18.83 3.26
C SER A 187 9.77 19.53 1.95
N SER A 188 9.17 20.71 2.03
CA SER A 188 8.95 21.59 0.87
C SER A 188 9.24 23.04 1.26
N ASP A 189 9.78 23.82 0.32
CA ASP A 189 9.96 25.26 0.52
C ASP A 189 8.63 26.01 0.60
N GLU A 190 7.56 25.44 0.03
CA GLU A 190 6.20 25.99 0.02
C GLU A 190 5.43 25.69 1.30
N VAL A 191 5.81 24.64 2.05
CA VAL A 191 5.13 24.20 3.28
C VAL A 191 6.06 24.34 4.48
N LYS A 192 5.96 25.46 5.20
CA LYS A 192 6.81 25.74 6.37
C LYS A 192 6.39 24.97 7.62
N GLU A 193 5.10 24.74 7.80
CA GLU A 193 4.52 24.03 8.95
C GLU A 193 3.74 22.81 8.44
N PRO A 194 4.43 21.70 8.11
CA PRO A 194 3.77 20.52 7.58
C PRO A 194 2.92 19.83 8.65
N VAL A 195 1.76 19.32 8.24
CA VAL A 195 0.85 18.54 9.10
C VAL A 195 0.53 17.17 8.51
N ALA A 196 0.74 16.98 7.20
CA ALA A 196 0.43 15.73 6.51
C ALA A 196 1.44 15.43 5.41
N VAL A 197 1.72 14.13 5.22
CA VAL A 197 2.50 13.59 4.11
C VAL A 197 1.72 12.46 3.45
N ARG A 198 1.84 12.35 2.13
CA ARG A 198 1.33 11.23 1.35
C ARG A 198 2.44 10.66 0.48
N TYR A 199 2.47 9.35 0.32
CA TYR A 199 3.41 8.66 -0.57
C TYR A 199 2.66 7.82 -1.58
N ALA A 200 3.03 7.96 -2.85
CA ALA A 200 2.46 7.23 -3.97
C ALA A 200 0.91 7.29 -4.00
N TRP A 201 0.35 8.42 -3.55
CA TRP A 201 -1.09 8.67 -3.50
C TRP A 201 -1.60 9.16 -4.85
N ASP A 202 -1.53 8.27 -5.84
CA ASP A 202 -1.96 8.55 -7.21
C ASP A 202 -2.44 7.27 -7.91
N THR A 203 -3.17 7.38 -9.03
CA THR A 203 -3.54 6.27 -9.91
C THR A 203 -2.27 5.61 -10.48
N ASN A 204 -1.36 6.42 -11.02
CA ASN A 204 -0.09 5.98 -11.60
C ASN A 204 1.11 6.79 -11.06
N PRO A 205 1.51 6.57 -9.81
CA PRO A 205 2.52 7.41 -9.18
C PRO A 205 3.93 7.09 -9.70
N VAL A 206 4.71 8.13 -9.93
CA VAL A 206 6.16 8.01 -10.08
C VAL A 206 6.78 7.85 -8.68
N ALA A 207 6.89 6.61 -8.23
CA ALA A 207 7.32 6.27 -6.87
C ALA A 207 8.48 5.25 -6.88
N ASN A 208 9.47 5.45 -6.01
CA ASN A 208 10.71 4.66 -6.02
C ASN A 208 11.27 4.32 -4.63
N LEU A 209 10.53 4.46 -3.53
CA LEU A 209 10.97 3.97 -2.21
C LEU A 209 10.85 2.45 -2.13
N PHE A 210 11.95 1.78 -1.84
CA PHE A 210 12.07 0.33 -1.68
C PHE A 210 12.89 0.01 -0.43
N ASN A 211 12.79 -1.21 0.10
CA ASN A 211 13.84 -1.74 0.97
C ASN A 211 14.97 -2.37 0.13
N LYS A 212 16.11 -2.67 0.76
CA LYS A 212 17.24 -3.30 0.07
C LYS A 212 17.01 -4.76 -0.34
N ALA A 213 15.93 -5.38 0.14
CA ALA A 213 15.46 -6.67 -0.39
C ALA A 213 14.76 -6.53 -1.76
N GLY A 214 14.54 -5.31 -2.25
CA GLY A 214 13.97 -5.05 -3.57
C GLY A 214 12.44 -5.06 -3.58
N LEU A 215 11.78 -4.90 -2.43
CA LEU A 215 10.32 -4.80 -2.34
C LEU A 215 9.87 -3.32 -2.22
N PRO A 216 8.82 -2.91 -2.97
CA PRO A 216 8.34 -1.53 -2.96
C PRO A 216 7.67 -1.17 -1.65
N ALA A 217 7.83 0.08 -1.21
CA ALA A 217 7.04 0.63 -0.13
C ALA A 217 5.55 0.71 -0.53
N SER A 218 4.66 0.41 0.42
CA SER A 218 3.22 0.56 0.21
C SER A 218 2.83 2.04 0.21
N PRO A 219 1.89 2.49 -0.66
CA PRO A 219 1.27 3.80 -0.56
C PRO A 219 0.64 4.05 0.80
N PHE A 220 0.71 5.29 1.26
CA PHE A 220 0.08 5.70 2.51
C PHE A 220 -0.23 7.19 2.51
N ARG A 221 -1.05 7.59 3.48
CA ARG A 221 -1.24 8.97 3.93
C ARG A 221 -1.06 9.05 5.44
N THR A 222 -0.71 10.22 5.95
CA THR A 222 -0.62 10.47 7.40
C THR A 222 -1.79 11.29 7.94
N ASP A 223 -2.63 11.84 7.05
CA ASP A 223 -3.87 12.52 7.40
C ASP A 223 -5.06 11.55 7.46
N ASP A 224 -6.09 11.97 8.17
CA ASP A 224 -7.40 11.31 8.29
C ASP A 224 -8.50 12.08 7.55
N TRP A 225 -8.14 12.96 6.61
CA TRP A 225 -9.10 13.83 5.94
C TRP A 225 -10.04 13.01 5.03
N PRO A 226 -11.27 13.52 4.77
CA PRO A 226 -12.20 12.83 3.89
C PRO A 226 -11.61 12.58 2.49
N GLY A 227 -11.82 11.37 1.96
CA GLY A 227 -11.48 11.01 0.60
C GLY A 227 -12.61 11.35 -0.40
N VAL A 228 -12.36 11.12 -1.68
CA VAL A 228 -13.34 11.28 -2.77
C VAL A 228 -14.36 10.14 -2.81
N THR A 229 -14.15 9.05 -2.07
CA THR A 229 -15.08 7.91 -2.02
C THR A 229 -15.89 7.80 -0.74
N ASP A 230 -15.69 8.68 0.25
CA ASP A 230 -16.33 8.62 1.56
C ASP A 230 -17.88 8.66 1.49
N GLU A 231 -18.43 9.44 0.57
CA GLU A 231 -19.88 9.59 0.39
C GLU A 231 -20.49 8.63 -0.65
N ASN A 232 -19.66 7.81 -1.31
CA ASN A 232 -20.11 6.92 -2.37
C ASN A 232 -20.78 5.66 -1.78
N ARG A 233 -21.94 5.30 -2.35
CA ARG A 233 -22.74 4.13 -1.93
C ARG A 233 -22.53 2.91 -2.83
#